data_AF-A0A7C2V9B3-F1
#
_entry.id   AF-A0A7C2V9B3-F1
#
_cell.length_a   1.000
_cell.length_b   1.000
_cell.length_c   1.000
_cell.angle_alpha   90.00
_cell.angle_beta   90.00
_cell.angle_gamma   90.00
#
_symmetry.space_group_name_H-M   'P 1'
#
loop_
_entity.id
_entity.type
_entity.pdbx_description
1 polymer ?
#
loop_
_entity_poly.entity_id
_entity_poly.type
_entity_poly.pdbx_seq_one_letter_code
_entity_poly.pdbx_strand_id
1 'polypeptide(L)' 'MVKAIAASRGVSISSHGELFSYVRRLGKETGNPELRRLFSVAGILHQNFHENWLSGDVVKEYAEDVKQLIGELRKLMHQ' A
#
# COMPACT_ATOMS: atom_id res chain seq x y z
N MET A 1 -5.36 5.40 -1.84
CA MET A 1 -4.89 6.23 -0.71
C MET A 1 -3.45 6.71 -0.86
N VAL A 2 -2.47 5.86 -1.20
CA VAL A 2 -1.07 6.28 -1.42
C VAL A 2 -0.96 7.44 -2.41
N LYS A 3 -1.63 7.37 -3.58
CA LYS A 3 -1.67 8.48 -4.55
C LYS A 3 -2.27 9.77 -3.98
N ALA A 4 -3.25 9.67 -3.08
CA ALA A 4 -3.87 10.84 -2.47
C ALA A 4 -2.89 11.55 -1.51
N ILE A 5 -2.15 10.78 -0.70
CA ILE A 5 -1.08 11.31 0.16
C ILE A 5 0.06 11.89 -0.68
N ALA A 6 0.40 11.26 -1.81
CA ALA A 6 1.37 11.82 -2.74
C ALA A 6 0.90 13.16 -3.32
N ALA A 7 -0.34 13.22 -3.81
CA ALA A 7 -0.93 14.41 -4.38
C ALA A 7 -1.06 15.54 -3.35
N SER A 8 -1.43 15.25 -2.10
CA SER A 8 -1.49 16.26 -1.03
C SER A 8 -0.12 16.87 -0.70
N ARG A 9 0.97 16.17 -1.06
CA ARG A 9 2.36 16.63 -0.95
C ARG A 9 2.94 17.13 -2.28
N GLY A 10 2.11 17.39 -3.28
CA GLY A 10 2.54 17.89 -4.60
C GLY A 10 3.31 16.88 -5.46
N VAL A 11 3.23 15.58 -5.14
CA VAL A 11 3.91 14.51 -5.89
C VAL A 11 2.91 13.76 -6.76
N SER A 12 3.12 13.78 -8.08
CA SER A 12 2.38 12.93 -9.01
C SER A 12 2.99 11.53 -9.08
N ILE A 13 2.13 10.50 -9.14
CA ILE A 13 2.54 9.09 -9.28
C ILE A 13 1.80 8.48 -10.47
N SER A 14 2.59 8.08 -11.46
CA SER A 14 2.15 7.61 -12.77
C SER A 14 2.32 6.10 -12.98
N SER A 15 3.19 5.43 -12.21
CA SER A 15 3.49 4.01 -12.39
C SER A 15 3.43 3.18 -11.10
N HIS A 16 3.37 1.84 -11.25
CA HIS A 16 3.50 0.90 -10.13
C HIS A 16 4.86 1.05 -9.44
N GLY A 17 5.95 1.16 -10.20
CA GLY A 17 7.29 1.34 -9.62
C GLY A 17 7.41 2.62 -8.78
N GLU A 18 6.77 3.70 -9.21
CA GLU A 18 6.69 4.94 -8.44
C GLU A 18 5.85 4.78 -7.16
N LEU A 19 4.75 4.02 -7.19
CA LEU A 19 3.99 3.69 -5.97
C LEU A 19 4.87 2.97 -4.94
N PHE A 20 5.56 1.91 -5.35
CA PHE A 20 6.44 1.15 -4.45
C PHE A 20 7.58 2.01 -3.91
N SER A 21 8.18 2.86 -4.76
CA SER A 21 9.24 3.79 -4.35
C SER A 21 8.73 4.83 -3.35
N TYR A 22 7.53 5.36 -3.57
CA TYR A 22 6.91 6.34 -2.68
C TYR A 22 6.57 5.73 -1.32
N VAL A 23 5.96 4.55 -1.27
CA VAL A 23 5.65 3.86 0.00
C VAL A 23 6.92 3.50 0.77
N ARG A 24 7.98 3.06 0.08
CA ARG A 24 9.30 2.87 0.71
C ARG A 24 9.81 4.17 1.35
N ARG A 25 9.64 5.31 0.68
CA ARG A 25 10.04 6.62 1.23
C ARG A 25 9.20 6.99 2.46
N LEU A 26 7.87 6.84 2.38
CA LEU A 26 6.98 7.06 3.53
C LEU A 26 7.42 6.23 4.74
N GLY A 27 7.67 4.93 4.56
CA GLY A 27 8.11 4.07 5.65
C GLY A 27 9.43 4.49 6.29
N LYS A 28 10.34 5.14 5.54
CA LYS A 28 11.56 5.73 6.10
C LYS A 28 11.25 7.02 6.87
N GLU A 29 10.44 7.91 6.30
CA GLU A 29 10.05 9.19 6.92
C GLU A 29 9.34 8.98 8.26
N THR A 30 8.48 7.96 8.34
CA THR A 30 7.68 7.67 9.53
C THR A 30 8.34 6.66 10.48
N GLY A 31 9.54 6.15 10.13
CA GLY A 31 10.18 5.05 10.86
C GLY A 31 9.35 3.75 10.88
N ASN A 32 8.39 3.59 9.96
CA ASN A 32 7.48 2.45 9.91
C ASN A 32 7.76 1.58 8.66
N PRO A 33 8.63 0.57 8.74
CA PRO A 33 8.91 -0.34 7.62
C PRO A 33 7.70 -1.18 7.21
N GLU A 34 6.68 -1.31 8.07
CA GLU A 34 5.50 -2.13 7.84
C GLU A 34 4.63 -1.59 6.70
N LEU A 35 4.65 -0.27 6.47
CA LEU A 35 3.97 0.35 5.32
C LEU A 35 4.36 -0.30 4.00
N ARG A 36 5.65 -0.61 3.80
CA ARG A 36 6.12 -1.27 2.58
C ARG A 36 5.66 -2.72 2.51
N ARG A 37 5.68 -3.45 3.63
CA ARG A 37 5.29 -4.87 3.67
C ARG A 37 3.81 -5.04 3.35
N LEU A 38 2.95 -4.29 4.04
CA LEU A 38 1.50 -4.34 3.79
C LEU A 38 1.15 -3.87 2.37
N PHE A 39 1.87 -2.87 1.83
CA PHE A 39 1.66 -2.46 0.43
C PHE A 39 2.08 -3.55 -0.57
N SER A 40 3.12 -4.34 -0.29
CA SER A 40 3.46 -5.50 -1.11
C SER A 40 2.33 -6.55 -1.11
N VAL A 41 1.70 -6.80 0.05
CA VAL A 41 0.52 -7.70 0.13
C VAL A 41 -0.63 -7.19 -0.74
N ALA A 42 -0.91 -5.89 -0.71
CA ALA A 42 -1.88 -5.28 -1.61
C ALA A 42 -1.52 -5.48 -3.10
N GLY A 43 -0.22 -5.41 -3.43
CA GLY A 43 0.30 -5.71 -4.78
C GLY A 43 0.06 -7.15 -5.20
N ILE A 44 0.24 -8.11 -4.30
CA ILE A 44 -0.06 -9.53 -4.55
C ILE A 44 -1.55 -9.74 -4.81
N LEU A 45 -2.44 -9.13 -4.02
CA LEU A 45 -3.89 -9.19 -4.27
C LEU A 45 -4.28 -8.58 -5.62
N HIS A 46 -3.66 -7.46 -6.01
CA HIS A 46 -3.88 -6.83 -7.31
C HIS A 46 -3.44 -7.74 -8.47
N GLN A 47 -2.29 -8.41 -8.35
CA GLN A 47 -1.85 -9.38 -9.34
C GLN A 47 -2.76 -10.62 -9.36
N ASN A 48 -3.17 -11.11 -8.18
CA ASN A 48 -4.05 -12.26 -8.04
C ASN A 48 -5.40 -12.07 -8.75
N PHE A 49 -5.89 -10.84 -8.93
CA PHE A 49 -7.11 -10.59 -9.69
C PHE A 49 -7.02 -11.12 -11.14
N HIS A 50 -5.84 -11.05 -11.75
CA HIS A 50 -5.61 -11.56 -13.11
C HIS A 50 -5.16 -13.01 -13.13
N GLU A 51 -4.35 -13.38 -12.14
CA GLU A 51 -3.65 -14.67 -12.14
C GLU A 51 -4.41 -15.79 -11.42
N ASN A 52 -5.30 -15.43 -10.49
CA ASN A 52 -6.12 -16.34 -9.69
C ASN A 52 -5.32 -17.47 -9.00
N TRP A 53 -4.18 -17.12 -8.40
CA TRP A 53 -3.27 -18.05 -7.72
C TRP A 53 -3.67 -18.37 -6.28
N LEU A 54 -4.26 -17.41 -5.58
CA LEU A 54 -4.55 -17.50 -4.15
C LEU A 54 -5.90 -18.17 -3.87
N SER A 55 -5.95 -18.96 -2.82
CA SER A 55 -7.19 -19.50 -2.28
C SER A 55 -8.03 -18.42 -1.58
N GLY A 56 -9.34 -18.66 -1.46
CA GLY A 56 -10.28 -17.66 -0.96
C GLY A 56 -10.08 -17.29 0.52
N ASP A 57 -9.52 -18.17 1.32
CA ASP A 57 -9.09 -17.90 2.70
C ASP A 57 -7.88 -16.95 2.74
N VAL A 58 -6.84 -17.21 1.94
CA VAL A 58 -5.66 -16.31 1.84
C VAL A 58 -6.07 -14.92 1.32
N VAL A 59 -6.99 -14.85 0.36
CA VAL A 59 -7.55 -13.57 -0.11
C VAL A 59 -8.19 -12.79 1.04
N LYS A 60 -8.92 -13.46 1.94
CA LYS A 60 -9.55 -12.81 3.10
C LYS A 60 -8.50 -12.34 4.10
N GLU A 61 -7.49 -13.14 4.40
CA GLU A 61 -6.39 -12.76 5.30
C GLU A 61 -5.65 -11.51 4.77
N TYR A 62 -5.25 -11.52 3.51
CA TYR A 62 -4.57 -10.39 2.90
C TYR A 62 -5.47 -9.14 2.77
N ALA A 63 -6.79 -9.31 2.70
CA ALA A 63 -7.71 -8.18 2.76
C ALA A 63 -7.67 -7.49 4.14
N GLU A 64 -7.45 -8.22 5.24
CA GLU A 64 -7.23 -7.63 6.56
C GLU A 64 -5.91 -6.85 6.62
N ASP A 65 -4.84 -7.36 6.00
CA ASP A 65 -3.57 -6.61 5.88
C ASP A 65 -3.75 -5.29 5.11
N VAL A 66 -4.59 -5.28 4.06
CA VAL A 66 -4.94 -4.05 3.34
C VAL A 66 -5.72 -3.08 4.24
N LYS A 67 -6.60 -3.56 5.12
CA LYS A 67 -7.28 -2.70 6.09
C LYS A 67 -6.28 -2.10 7.09
N GLN A 68 -5.30 -2.87 7.56
CA GLN A 68 -4.23 -2.36 8.41
C GLN A 68 -3.41 -1.29 7.70
N LEU A 69 -3.03 -1.50 6.43
CA LEU A 69 -2.35 -0.51 5.60
C LEU A 69 -3.16 0.79 5.51
N ILE A 70 -4.47 0.69 5.28
CA ILE A 70 -5.37 1.84 5.23
C ILE A 70 -5.34 2.57 6.59
N GLY A 71 -5.39 1.85 7.71
CA GLY A 71 -5.27 2.44 9.04
C GLY A 71 -3.98 3.25 9.22
N GLU A 72 -2.84 2.69 8.84
CA GLU A 72 -1.54 3.38 8.91
C GLU A 72 -1.49 4.62 8.00
N LEU A 73 -1.96 4.50 6.76
CA LEU A 73 -1.96 5.60 5.80
C LEU A 73 -2.92 6.74 6.21
N ARG A 74 -4.04 6.45 6.88
CA ARG A 74 -4.96 7.49 7.40
C ARG A 74 -4.31 8.38 8.44
N LYS A 75 -3.40 7.84 9.25
CA LYS A 75 -2.63 8.63 10.24
C LYS A 75 -1.78 9.72 9.57
N LEU A 76 -1.43 9.53 8.30
CA LEU A 76 -0.62 10.46 7.51
C LEU A 76 -1.45 11.50 6.74
N MET A 77 -2.78 11.40 6.74
CA MET A 77 -3.67 12.31 5.98
C MET A 77 -4.06 13.58 6.76
N HIS A 78 -3.74 13.67 8.05
CA HIS A 78 -4.08 14.81 8.92
C HIS A 78 -2.84 15.53 9.50
N GLN A 79 -1.68 15.32 8.89
CA GLN A 79 -0.45 16.07 9.18
C GLN A 79 -0.23 17.11 8.10
#